data_AF-A0A6J4I1I0-F1
#
_entry.id   AF-A0A6J4I1I0-F1
#
_cell.length_a   1.000
_cell.length_b   1.000
_cell.length_c   1.000
_cell.angle_alpha   90.00
_cell.angle_beta   90.00
_cell.angle_gamma   90.00
#
_symmetry.space_group_name_H-M   'P 1'
#
loop_
_entity.id
_entity.type
_entity.pdbx_description
1 polymer ?
#
loop_
_entity_poly.entity_id
_entity_poly.type
_entity_poly.pdbx_seq_one_letter_code
_entity_poly.pdbx_strand_id
1 'polypeptide(L)'
;MDELTDELHADEVGAYDLVDFAGGVNPIGPGESGTVQTELEPGRYAVLCFVPSPHDGVSHVHKGMVAEIEVVAADASAADVGEEERPDVVREAVLSDFAIAPPPGGFGEAGTYRFTNQGEEPHEAVFLRLDDGATMADLIAYQEAGGHGEPPFTFEGGPAAVEPGGTVYAEMDFGPGSWLAVCAIRGEHTEVPHLEMGMLLPFEVAAT
;
A
#
# COMPACT_ATOMS: atom_id res chain seq x y z
N MET A 1 -3.58 15.42 -16.62
CA MET A 1 -4.74 14.54 -16.35
C MET A 1 -5.15 13.81 -17.60
N ASP A 2 -5.49 14.49 -18.70
CA ASP A 2 -5.75 13.81 -19.97
C ASP A 2 -4.61 12.84 -20.35
N GLU A 3 -3.35 13.29 -20.27
CA GLU A 3 -2.17 12.45 -20.50
C GLU A 3 -2.07 11.25 -19.55
N LEU A 4 -2.27 11.45 -18.25
CA LEU A 4 -2.26 10.36 -17.26
C LEU A 4 -3.40 9.35 -17.54
N THR A 5 -4.59 9.84 -17.86
CA THR A 5 -5.73 8.97 -18.17
C THR A 5 -5.51 8.20 -19.48
N ASP A 6 -4.98 8.84 -20.51
CA ASP A 6 -4.64 8.20 -21.77
C ASP A 6 -3.57 7.11 -21.57
N GLU A 7 -2.55 7.37 -20.75
CA GLU A 7 -1.51 6.39 -20.43
C GLU A 7 -2.04 5.25 -19.57
N LEU A 8 -2.83 5.54 -18.52
CA LEU A 8 -3.48 4.50 -17.71
C LEU A 8 -4.30 3.51 -18.55
N HIS A 9 -4.89 3.99 -19.65
CA HIS A 9 -5.62 3.15 -20.61
C HIS A 9 -4.74 2.35 -21.55
N ALA A 10 -3.52 2.82 -21.83
CA ALA A 10 -2.59 2.21 -22.76
C ALA A 10 -1.64 1.22 -22.06
N ASP A 11 -1.08 1.64 -20.93
CA ASP A 11 -0.08 0.95 -20.13
C ASP A 11 -0.14 1.44 -18.66
N GLU A 12 -0.69 0.61 -17.76
CA GLU A 12 -0.78 0.96 -16.34
C GLU A 12 0.59 1.14 -15.69
N VAL A 13 1.61 0.40 -16.14
CA VAL A 13 2.96 0.49 -15.59
C VAL A 13 3.65 1.73 -16.16
N GLY A 14 3.48 2.02 -17.45
CA GLY A 14 3.94 3.25 -18.07
C GLY A 14 3.37 4.51 -17.42
N ALA A 15 2.14 4.44 -16.89
CA ALA A 15 1.53 5.54 -16.15
C ALA A 15 2.26 5.89 -14.83
N TYR A 16 3.09 5.00 -14.29
CA TYR A 16 3.89 5.26 -13.09
C TYR A 16 4.94 6.34 -13.36
N ASP A 17 5.51 6.37 -14.57
CA ASP A 17 6.50 7.39 -14.98
C ASP A 17 5.91 8.83 -15.06
N LEU A 18 4.59 8.96 -14.96
CA LEU A 18 3.87 10.24 -15.05
C LEU A 18 3.43 10.80 -13.69
N VAL A 19 3.66 10.07 -12.59
CA VAL A 19 3.19 10.43 -11.25
C VAL A 19 4.27 10.24 -10.20
N ASP A 20 4.22 11.06 -9.16
CA ASP A 20 4.94 10.80 -7.91
C ASP A 20 3.96 10.15 -6.92
N PHE A 21 4.35 9.03 -6.32
CA PHE A 21 3.53 8.33 -5.33
C PHE A 21 3.58 9.02 -3.97
N ALA A 22 2.45 9.57 -3.54
CA ALA A 22 2.32 10.30 -2.27
C ALA A 22 1.71 9.48 -1.13
N GLY A 23 1.55 8.16 -1.29
CA GLY A 23 0.84 7.30 -0.36
C GLY A 23 -0.62 7.04 -0.73
N GLY A 24 -1.39 6.59 0.26
CA GLY A 24 -2.77 6.14 0.10
C GLY A 24 -3.00 4.88 0.93
N VAL A 25 -4.20 4.32 0.86
CA VAL A 25 -4.53 3.07 1.55
C VAL A 25 -4.55 1.92 0.55
N ASN A 26 -3.88 0.84 0.92
CA ASN A 26 -3.89 -0.40 0.16
C ASN A 26 -5.25 -1.12 0.26
N PRO A 27 -5.48 -2.19 -0.53
CA PRO A 27 -6.77 -2.86 -0.58
C PRO A 27 -7.18 -3.34 0.81
N ILE A 28 -8.49 -3.32 1.06
CA ILE A 28 -9.07 -3.80 2.31
C ILE A 28 -10.32 -4.64 2.01
N GLY A 29 -10.60 -5.61 2.87
CA GLY A 29 -11.73 -6.52 2.75
C GLY A 29 -13.09 -5.80 2.64
N PRO A 30 -14.09 -6.42 1.97
CA PRO A 30 -15.42 -5.85 1.86
C PRO A 30 -16.07 -5.56 3.22
N GLY A 31 -16.47 -4.30 3.43
CA GLY A 31 -17.14 -3.86 4.66
C GLY A 31 -16.19 -3.42 5.79
N GLU A 32 -14.88 -3.49 5.55
CA GLU A 32 -13.85 -3.04 6.49
C GLU A 32 -13.41 -1.61 6.19
N SER A 33 -12.60 -1.05 7.10
CA SER A 33 -12.06 0.31 6.99
C SER A 33 -10.59 0.33 7.40
N GLY A 34 -9.77 1.04 6.66
CA GLY A 34 -8.35 1.27 6.97
C GLY A 34 -8.03 2.76 6.92
N THR A 35 -7.12 3.20 7.77
CA THR A 35 -6.69 4.59 7.86
C THR A 35 -5.22 4.70 7.48
N VAL A 36 -4.93 5.47 6.44
CA VAL A 36 -3.57 5.92 6.13
C VAL A 36 -3.57 7.43 6.03
N GLN A 37 -2.54 8.03 6.61
CA GLN A 37 -2.33 9.46 6.64
C GLN A 37 -1.02 9.77 5.92
N THR A 38 -1.08 10.77 5.04
CA THR A 38 0.07 11.29 4.31
C THR A 38 0.00 12.81 4.32
N GLU A 39 1.15 13.47 4.38
CA GLU A 39 1.23 14.92 4.26
C GLU A 39 1.33 15.28 2.78
N LEU A 40 0.38 16.07 2.28
CA LEU A 40 0.36 16.51 0.89
C LEU A 40 0.74 17.99 0.79
N GLU A 41 1.66 18.31 -0.12
CA GLU A 41 1.94 19.69 -0.48
C GLU A 41 0.82 20.25 -1.38
N PRO A 42 0.67 21.58 -1.48
CA PRO A 42 -0.27 22.17 -2.44
C PRO A 42 0.03 21.72 -3.87
N GLY A 43 -0.98 21.17 -4.54
CA GLY A 43 -0.80 20.49 -5.81
C GLY A 43 -2.06 19.77 -6.28
N ARG A 44 -1.92 19.05 -7.39
CA ARG A 44 -2.98 18.20 -7.95
C ARG A 44 -2.58 16.75 -7.78
N TYR A 45 -3.50 15.97 -7.25
CA TYR A 45 -3.34 14.55 -6.98
C TYR A 45 -4.45 13.76 -7.66
N ALA A 46 -4.16 12.50 -7.94
CA ALA A 46 -5.15 11.51 -8.30
C ALA A 46 -5.15 10.40 -7.24
N VAL A 47 -6.33 9.88 -6.91
CA VAL A 47 -6.49 8.65 -6.15
C VAL A 47 -6.85 7.55 -7.14
N LEU A 48 -5.99 6.54 -7.20
CA LEU A 48 -6.04 5.46 -8.20
C LEU A 48 -6.14 4.11 -7.50
N CYS A 49 -6.79 3.14 -8.15
CA CYS A 49 -6.85 1.76 -7.67
C CYS A 49 -6.44 0.79 -8.77
N PHE A 50 -5.22 0.25 -8.69
CA PHE A 50 -4.66 -0.67 -9.68
C PHE A 50 -5.01 -2.14 -9.44
N VAL A 51 -5.81 -2.44 -8.42
CA VAL A 51 -6.14 -3.83 -8.04
C VAL A 51 -6.93 -4.50 -9.17
N PRO A 52 -6.47 -5.66 -9.69
CA PRO A 52 -7.26 -6.46 -10.62
C PRO A 52 -8.48 -7.04 -9.92
N SER A 53 -9.66 -6.93 -10.54
CA SER A 53 -10.85 -7.59 -10.02
C SER A 53 -10.71 -9.12 -10.09
N PRO A 54 -11.04 -9.86 -9.03
CA PRO A 54 -10.86 -11.33 -9.01
C PRO A 54 -11.73 -12.07 -10.03
N HIS A 55 -12.80 -11.45 -10.53
CA HIS A 55 -13.74 -12.05 -11.49
C HIS A 55 -13.23 -12.04 -12.94
N ASP A 56 -12.54 -10.98 -13.37
CA ASP A 56 -12.19 -10.76 -14.78
C ASP A 56 -10.76 -10.25 -15.01
N GLY A 57 -9.99 -10.00 -13.94
CA GLY A 57 -8.62 -9.51 -14.01
C GLY A 57 -8.48 -8.04 -14.35
N VAL A 58 -9.58 -7.35 -14.70
CA VAL A 58 -9.54 -5.95 -15.10
C VAL A 58 -9.33 -5.08 -13.87
N SER A 59 -8.36 -4.18 -13.90
CA SER A 59 -8.06 -3.30 -12.78
C SER A 59 -9.21 -2.34 -12.47
N HIS A 60 -9.29 -1.92 -11.22
CA HIS A 60 -10.34 -1.01 -10.78
C HIS A 60 -10.25 0.39 -11.39
N VAL A 61 -9.05 0.88 -11.73
CA VAL A 61 -8.87 2.14 -12.45
C VAL A 61 -9.51 2.08 -13.84
N HIS A 62 -9.38 0.96 -14.55
CA HIS A 62 -10.08 0.71 -15.81
C HIS A 62 -11.61 0.60 -15.67
N LYS A 63 -12.09 0.30 -14.46
CA LYS A 63 -13.52 0.29 -14.11
C LYS A 63 -14.02 1.64 -13.58
N GLY A 64 -13.16 2.66 -13.56
CA GLY A 64 -13.51 4.03 -13.17
C GLY A 64 -13.25 4.36 -11.70
N MET A 65 -12.50 3.54 -10.94
CA MET A 65 -12.03 3.90 -9.60
C MET A 65 -10.85 4.87 -9.69
N VAL A 66 -11.17 6.10 -10.06
CA VAL A 66 -10.27 7.26 -10.10
C VAL A 66 -10.97 8.46 -9.48
N ALA A 67 -10.25 9.24 -8.69
CA ALA A 67 -10.70 10.54 -8.20
C ALA A 67 -9.57 11.56 -8.29
N GLU A 68 -9.90 12.84 -8.46
CA GLU A 68 -8.94 13.93 -8.42
C GLU A 68 -9.08 14.74 -7.14
N ILE A 69 -7.95 15.20 -6.60
CA ILE A 69 -7.88 16.06 -5.42
C ILE A 69 -7.00 17.26 -5.77
N GLU A 70 -7.50 18.47 -5.54
CA GLU A 70 -6.70 19.69 -5.53
C GLU A 70 -6.40 20.06 -4.08
N VAL A 71 -5.13 20.01 -3.71
CA VAL A 71 -4.64 20.46 -2.42
C VAL A 71 -4.21 21.92 -2.57
N VAL A 72 -4.81 22.80 -1.79
CA VAL A 72 -4.47 24.23 -1.79
C VAL A 72 -3.60 24.55 -0.58
N ALA A 73 -2.84 25.64 -0.67
CA ALA A 73 -2.05 26.12 0.47
C ALA A 73 -2.95 26.36 1.68
N ALA A 74 -2.52 25.83 2.83
CA ALA A 74 -3.16 26.10 4.11
C ALA A 74 -3.08 27.60 4.41
N ASP A 75 -4.22 28.22 4.73
CA ASP A 75 -4.22 29.55 5.33
C ASP A 75 -3.62 29.48 6.74
N ALA A 76 -3.15 30.62 7.28
CA ALA A 76 -2.46 30.67 8.58
C ALA A 76 -3.25 30.07 9.78
N SER A 77 -4.57 29.91 9.66
CA SER A 77 -5.42 29.23 10.66
C SER A 77 -5.48 27.70 10.54
N ALA A 78 -5.08 27.14 9.40
CA ALA A 78 -5.05 25.69 9.15
C ALA A 78 -3.67 25.08 9.45
N ALA A 79 -2.63 25.90 9.59
CA ALA A 79 -1.30 25.44 10.00
C ALA A 79 -1.24 25.00 11.48
N ASP A 80 -2.13 25.53 12.34
CA ASP A 80 -2.21 25.19 13.77
C ASP A 80 -2.80 23.79 14.05
N VAL A 81 -3.40 23.13 13.04
CA VAL A 81 -3.99 21.79 13.20
C VAL A 81 -2.95 20.67 13.01
N GLY A 82 -1.83 20.94 12.33
CA GLY A 82 -0.90 19.91 11.84
C GLY A 82 0.10 19.34 12.85
N GLU A 83 0.32 20.00 14.00
CA GLU A 83 1.29 19.53 15.01
C GLU A 83 0.63 18.75 16.15
N GLU A 84 -0.66 18.97 16.40
CA GLU A 84 -1.43 18.39 17.52
C GLU A 84 -2.19 17.10 17.11
N GLU A 85 -2.32 16.81 15.81
CA GLU A 85 -3.00 15.60 15.28
C GLU A 85 -2.04 14.49 14.82
N ARG A 86 -0.72 14.67 14.96
CA ARG A 86 0.23 13.58 14.67
C ARG A 86 0.02 12.44 15.67
N PRO A 87 -0.16 11.19 15.22
CA PRO A 87 -0.52 10.08 16.10
C PRO A 87 0.54 9.87 17.19
N ASP A 88 0.10 9.86 18.46
CA ASP A 88 0.96 9.84 19.66
C ASP A 88 1.75 8.53 19.88
N VAL A 89 1.64 7.54 19.00
CA VAL A 89 2.49 6.34 19.02
C VAL A 89 2.97 6.08 17.62
N VAL A 90 4.28 6.22 17.40
CA VAL A 90 4.90 5.96 16.12
C VAL A 90 5.83 4.76 16.25
N ARG A 91 5.34 3.59 15.86
CA ARG A 91 6.20 2.42 15.64
C ARG A 91 6.83 2.56 14.26
N GLU A 92 8.16 2.66 14.20
CA GLU A 92 8.87 2.93 12.95
C GLU A 92 9.13 1.64 12.15
N ALA A 93 8.52 1.54 10.97
CA ALA A 93 8.84 0.53 9.96
C ALA A 93 9.57 1.20 8.80
N VAL A 94 10.44 0.44 8.12
CA VAL A 94 11.24 0.93 6.99
C VAL A 94 10.93 0.11 5.76
N LEU A 95 10.68 0.79 4.65
CA LEU A 95 10.62 0.20 3.32
C LEU A 95 11.98 0.43 2.64
N SER A 96 12.55 -0.60 2.06
CA SER A 96 13.78 -0.54 1.28
C SER A 96 13.63 -1.47 0.08
N ASP A 97 14.46 -1.33 -0.96
CA ASP A 97 14.21 -1.94 -2.29
C ASP A 97 13.80 -3.41 -2.29
N PHE A 98 14.38 -4.21 -1.39
CA PHE A 98 14.03 -5.62 -1.30
C PHE A 98 13.66 -6.06 0.13
N ALA A 99 13.23 -5.13 0.99
CA ALA A 99 12.89 -5.46 2.37
C ALA A 99 11.83 -4.55 3.00
N ILE A 100 10.91 -5.16 3.74
CA ILE A 100 10.04 -4.48 4.71
C ILE A 100 10.62 -4.78 6.09
N ALA A 101 11.20 -3.78 6.75
CA ALA A 101 11.74 -3.91 8.09
C ALA A 101 10.68 -3.49 9.13
N PRO A 102 10.25 -4.38 10.04
CA PRO A 102 9.30 -4.04 11.08
C PRO A 102 9.96 -3.18 12.17
N PRO A 103 9.17 -2.52 13.04
CA PRO A 103 9.71 -1.84 14.20
C PRO A 103 10.39 -2.80 15.19
N PRO A 104 11.16 -2.27 16.17
CA PRO A 104 11.62 -3.06 17.30
C PRO A 104 10.46 -3.78 17.98
N GLY A 105 10.55 -5.11 18.08
CA GLY A 105 9.47 -5.96 18.61
C GLY A 105 8.58 -6.61 17.54
N GLY A 106 8.70 -6.21 16.27
CA GLY A 106 7.94 -6.78 15.16
C GLY A 106 6.60 -6.07 14.91
N PHE A 107 5.85 -6.57 13.92
CA PHE A 107 4.43 -6.30 13.78
C PHE A 107 3.62 -7.15 14.77
N GLY A 108 2.36 -6.76 15.04
CA GLY A 108 1.45 -7.53 15.90
C GLY A 108 0.79 -6.75 17.03
N GLU A 109 1.26 -5.53 17.33
CA GLU A 109 0.58 -4.66 18.29
C GLU A 109 -0.28 -3.64 17.54
N ALA A 110 -1.54 -3.47 17.96
CA ALA A 110 -2.39 -2.45 17.36
C ALA A 110 -1.85 -1.03 17.62
N GLY A 111 -2.02 -0.14 16.65
CA GLY A 111 -1.67 1.28 16.77
C GLY A 111 -1.20 1.88 15.46
N THR A 112 -0.62 3.08 15.55
CA THR A 112 -0.10 3.77 14.39
C THR A 112 1.36 3.40 14.11
N TYR A 113 1.62 3.06 12.86
CA TYR A 113 2.93 2.74 12.33
C TYR A 113 3.36 3.82 11.35
N ARG A 114 4.60 4.29 11.47
CA ARG A 114 5.21 5.17 10.47
C ARG A 114 6.07 4.34 9.55
N PHE A 115 5.76 4.37 8.27
CA PHE A 115 6.54 3.76 7.22
C PHE A 115 7.38 4.84 6.56
N THR A 116 8.70 4.64 6.52
CA THR A 116 9.61 5.52 5.79
C THR A 116 10.23 4.74 4.64
N ASN A 117 10.12 5.27 3.42
CA ASN A 117 10.83 4.71 2.29
C ASN A 117 12.29 5.17 2.31
N GLN A 118 13.22 4.24 2.48
CA GLN A 118 14.66 4.44 2.43
C GLN A 118 15.31 3.73 1.22
N GLY A 119 14.48 3.19 0.32
CA GLY A 119 14.92 2.63 -0.96
C GLY A 119 15.18 3.70 -2.02
N GLU A 120 15.55 3.24 -3.20
CA GLU A 120 15.72 4.05 -4.41
C GLU A 120 14.47 4.02 -5.31
N GLU A 121 13.55 3.07 -5.10
CA GLU A 121 12.28 2.93 -5.82
C GLU A 121 11.07 3.30 -4.93
N PRO A 122 9.89 3.60 -5.52
CA PRO A 122 8.65 3.70 -4.76
C PRO A 122 8.29 2.36 -4.10
N HIS A 123 7.88 2.41 -2.82
CA HIS A 123 7.52 1.22 -2.06
C HIS A 123 6.23 1.37 -1.30
N GLU A 124 5.57 0.23 -1.09
CA GLU A 124 4.36 0.11 -0.28
C GLU A 124 4.48 -1.02 0.74
N ALA A 125 3.51 -1.10 1.64
CA ALA A 125 3.30 -2.29 2.46
C ALA A 125 1.82 -2.68 2.43
N VAL A 126 1.49 -3.71 1.67
CA VAL A 126 0.19 -4.38 1.70
C VAL A 126 0.23 -5.43 2.81
N PHE A 127 -0.70 -5.37 3.75
CA PHE A 127 -0.84 -6.40 4.78
C PHE A 127 -1.95 -7.39 4.41
N LEU A 128 -1.59 -8.67 4.44
CA LEU A 128 -2.47 -9.79 4.17
C LEU A 128 -2.59 -10.64 5.43
N ARG A 129 -3.81 -10.99 5.84
CA ARG A 129 -4.05 -12.02 6.84
C ARG A 129 -4.40 -13.32 6.13
N LEU A 130 -3.59 -14.34 6.32
CA LEU A 130 -3.75 -15.61 5.61
C LEU A 130 -4.94 -16.38 6.17
N ASP A 131 -5.66 -17.09 5.30
CA ASP A 131 -6.74 -17.98 5.73
C ASP A 131 -6.19 -19.17 6.53
N ASP A 132 -7.03 -19.76 7.37
CA ASP A 132 -6.65 -20.93 8.18
C ASP A 132 -6.15 -22.08 7.30
N GLY A 133 -4.86 -22.39 7.44
CA GLY A 133 -4.20 -23.47 6.69
C GLY A 133 -3.71 -23.09 5.30
N ALA A 134 -3.86 -21.82 4.89
CA ALA A 134 -3.22 -21.30 3.69
C ALA A 134 -1.69 -21.41 3.79
N THR A 135 -1.05 -21.71 2.66
CA THR A 135 0.39 -21.88 2.56
C THR A 135 0.99 -20.86 1.59
N MET A 136 2.29 -20.60 1.70
CA MET A 136 2.99 -19.77 0.71
C MET A 136 2.86 -20.32 -0.72
N ALA A 137 2.67 -21.64 -0.89
CA ALA A 137 2.44 -22.23 -2.20
C ALA A 137 1.08 -21.82 -2.78
N ASP A 138 0.06 -21.67 -1.94
CA ASP A 138 -1.26 -21.18 -2.36
C ASP A 138 -1.19 -19.71 -2.79
N LEU A 139 -0.40 -18.90 -2.10
CA LEU A 139 -0.16 -17.50 -2.45
C LEU A 139 0.58 -17.37 -3.79
N ILE A 140 1.64 -18.17 -3.99
CA ILE A 140 2.37 -18.22 -5.25
C ILE A 140 1.43 -18.65 -6.38
N ALA A 141 0.62 -19.70 -6.17
CA ALA A 141 -0.34 -20.17 -7.18
C ALA A 141 -1.38 -19.09 -7.52
N TYR A 142 -1.88 -18.35 -6.53
CA TYR A 142 -2.79 -17.22 -6.75
C TYR A 142 -2.12 -16.10 -7.58
N GLN A 143 -0.87 -15.76 -7.26
CA GLN A 143 -0.11 -14.76 -8.00
C GLN A 143 0.19 -15.20 -9.44
N GLU A 144 0.62 -16.44 -9.64
CA GLU A 144 0.86 -17.04 -10.97
C GLU A 144 -0.42 -17.12 -11.81
N ALA A 145 -1.58 -17.22 -11.16
CA ALA A 145 -2.89 -17.15 -11.81
C ALA A 145 -3.33 -15.71 -12.17
N GLY A 146 -2.50 -14.71 -11.89
CA GLY A 146 -2.77 -13.29 -12.16
C GLY A 146 -3.66 -12.63 -11.10
N GLY A 147 -3.76 -13.21 -9.90
CA GLY A 147 -4.68 -12.73 -8.87
C GLY A 147 -6.15 -12.98 -9.19
N HIS A 148 -6.44 -14.05 -9.93
CA HIS A 148 -7.80 -14.45 -10.28
C HIS A 148 -8.35 -15.52 -9.32
N GLY A 149 -9.66 -15.46 -9.08
CA GLY A 149 -10.35 -16.38 -8.17
C GLY A 149 -10.34 -15.91 -6.73
N GLU A 150 -10.68 -16.82 -5.81
CA GLU A 150 -10.72 -16.53 -4.38
C GLU A 150 -9.28 -16.46 -3.83
N PRO A 151 -8.84 -15.34 -3.23
CA PRO A 151 -7.53 -15.25 -2.61
C PRO A 151 -7.47 -16.14 -1.35
N PRO A 152 -6.32 -16.78 -1.05
CA PRO A 152 -6.12 -17.56 0.18
C PRO A 152 -5.79 -16.66 1.40
N PHE A 153 -6.31 -15.44 1.40
CA PHE A 153 -6.04 -14.40 2.39
C PHE A 153 -7.10 -13.29 2.32
N THR A 154 -7.20 -12.53 3.41
CA THR A 154 -7.91 -11.25 3.46
C THR A 154 -6.93 -10.10 3.32
N PHE A 155 -7.30 -9.07 2.56
CA PHE A 155 -6.56 -7.81 2.50
C PHE A 155 -6.88 -6.94 3.71
N GLU A 156 -5.87 -6.52 4.45
CA GLU A 156 -6.01 -5.80 5.73
C GLU A 156 -5.46 -4.36 5.63
N GLY A 157 -5.32 -3.84 4.41
CA GLY A 157 -4.85 -2.49 4.15
C GLY A 157 -3.33 -2.32 4.26
N GLY A 158 -2.91 -1.24 4.92
CA GLY A 158 -1.54 -0.74 4.93
C GLY A 158 -1.32 0.46 4.00
N PRO A 159 -0.14 1.08 4.05
CA PRO A 159 0.18 2.21 3.19
C PRO A 159 0.44 1.78 1.75
N ALA A 160 -0.21 2.46 0.80
CA ALA A 160 0.11 2.40 -0.63
C ALA A 160 1.47 3.05 -0.93
N ALA A 161 1.89 2.95 -2.19
CA ALA A 161 3.21 3.39 -2.63
C ALA A 161 3.54 4.83 -2.21
N VAL A 162 4.79 5.00 -1.78
CA VAL A 162 5.37 6.29 -1.44
C VAL A 162 6.77 6.40 -2.04
N GLU A 163 7.10 7.56 -2.60
CA GLU A 163 8.41 7.85 -3.21
C GLU A 163 9.59 7.68 -2.23
N PRO A 164 10.82 7.49 -2.75
CA PRO A 164 12.06 7.52 -1.97
C PRO A 164 12.14 8.72 -1.02
N GLY A 165 12.45 8.46 0.24
CA GLY A 165 12.52 9.47 1.31
C GLY A 165 11.17 9.88 1.90
N GLY A 166 10.05 9.46 1.30
CA GLY A 166 8.71 9.77 1.78
C GLY A 166 8.34 9.03 3.07
N THR A 167 7.33 9.56 3.76
CA THR A 167 6.80 9.02 5.02
C THR A 167 5.29 8.98 4.98
N VAL A 168 4.71 7.86 5.42
CA VAL A 168 3.27 7.67 5.56
C VAL A 168 2.96 7.00 6.90
N TYR A 169 1.78 7.25 7.45
CA TYR A 169 1.33 6.67 8.72
C TYR A 169 0.13 5.78 8.47
N ALA A 170 0.16 4.55 8.93
CA ALA A 170 -0.97 3.62 8.83
C ALA A 170 -1.42 3.19 10.23
N GLU A 171 -2.72 3.21 10.47
CA GLU A 171 -3.32 2.58 11.63
C GLU A 171 -3.50 1.09 11.32
N MET A 172 -2.87 0.24 12.13
CA MET A 172 -2.93 -1.20 11.97
C MET A 172 -3.51 -1.84 13.23
N ASP A 173 -4.38 -2.83 13.06
CA ASP A 173 -4.86 -3.71 14.13
C ASP A 173 -4.60 -5.16 13.72
N PHE A 174 -3.64 -5.79 14.38
CA PHE A 174 -3.21 -7.13 14.05
C PHE A 174 -3.93 -8.13 14.94
N GLY A 175 -4.99 -8.74 14.42
CA GLY A 175 -5.61 -9.91 15.03
C GLY A 175 -4.66 -11.13 15.05
N PRO A 176 -4.89 -12.11 15.95
CA PRO A 176 -4.14 -13.36 15.94
C PRO A 176 -4.21 -14.08 14.59
N GLY A 177 -3.09 -14.67 14.16
CA GLY A 177 -3.01 -15.44 12.93
C GLY A 177 -1.68 -15.29 12.19
N SER A 178 -1.63 -15.87 11.00
CA SER A 178 -0.52 -15.77 10.06
C SER A 178 -0.71 -14.57 9.15
N TRP A 179 0.34 -13.75 9.02
CA TRP A 179 0.32 -12.52 8.25
C TRP A 179 1.45 -12.48 7.24
N LEU A 180 1.24 -11.73 6.17
CA LEU A 180 2.25 -11.40 5.18
C LEU A 180 2.18 -9.90 4.88
N ALA A 181 3.30 -9.19 5.04
CA ALA A 181 3.49 -7.87 4.46
C ALA A 181 4.21 -8.01 3.11
N VAL A 182 3.73 -7.34 2.06
CA VAL A 182 4.36 -7.38 0.72
C VAL A 182 4.43 -5.99 0.10
N CYS A 183 5.39 -5.80 -0.80
CA CYS A 183 5.37 -4.71 -1.77
C CYS A 183 4.96 -5.29 -3.13
N ALA A 184 3.81 -4.87 -3.67
CA ALA A 184 3.29 -5.37 -4.94
C ALA A 184 3.56 -4.45 -6.14
N ILE A 185 4.22 -3.31 -5.89
CA ILE A 185 4.70 -2.40 -6.93
C ILE A 185 5.61 -3.15 -7.90
N ARG A 186 5.38 -2.93 -9.19
CA ARG A 186 6.25 -3.41 -10.28
C ARG A 186 7.42 -2.44 -10.40
N GLY A 187 8.64 -2.97 -10.29
CA GLY A 187 9.84 -2.15 -10.27
C GLY A 187 10.05 -1.39 -11.57
N GLU A 188 10.75 -0.27 -11.47
CA GLU A 188 11.08 0.55 -12.63
C GLU A 188 11.90 -0.32 -13.60
N HIS A 189 11.43 -0.42 -14.86
CA HIS A 189 12.11 -1.11 -15.97
C HIS A 189 12.04 -2.65 -16.04
N THR A 190 11.40 -3.35 -15.10
CA THR A 190 11.37 -4.83 -15.16
C THR A 190 9.99 -5.44 -15.35
N GLU A 191 8.90 -4.69 -15.15
CA GLU A 191 7.52 -5.19 -15.02
C GLU A 191 7.34 -6.24 -13.89
N VAL A 192 8.41 -6.63 -13.19
CA VAL A 192 8.39 -7.64 -12.13
C VAL A 192 8.00 -6.97 -10.80
N PRO A 193 6.99 -7.49 -10.09
CA PRO A 193 6.63 -7.01 -8.76
C PRO A 193 7.76 -7.20 -7.74
N HIS A 194 7.96 -6.25 -6.82
CA HIS A 194 8.99 -6.34 -5.78
C HIS A 194 8.81 -7.58 -4.88
N LEU A 195 7.59 -8.07 -4.66
CA LEU A 195 7.36 -9.34 -3.95
C LEU A 195 8.04 -10.54 -4.64
N GLU A 196 8.10 -10.56 -5.98
CA GLU A 196 8.79 -11.63 -6.74
C GLU A 196 10.31 -11.47 -6.66
N MET A 197 10.78 -10.25 -6.36
CA MET A 197 12.18 -9.94 -6.07
C MET A 197 12.56 -10.18 -4.60
N GLY A 198 11.59 -10.60 -3.77
CA GLY A 198 11.79 -10.99 -2.37
C GLY A 198 11.36 -9.96 -1.34
N MET A 199 10.71 -8.86 -1.74
CA MET A 199 10.21 -7.82 -0.82
C MET A 199 8.90 -8.26 -0.14
N LEU A 200 9.03 -9.25 0.74
CA LEU A 200 7.95 -9.80 1.54
C LEU A 200 8.43 -10.12 2.95
N LEU A 201 7.52 -10.04 3.93
CA LEU A 201 7.79 -10.34 5.33
C LEU A 201 6.63 -11.15 5.93
N PRO A 202 6.78 -12.48 6.10
CA PRO A 202 5.83 -13.28 6.87
C PRO A 202 6.04 -13.05 8.37
N PHE A 203 4.95 -12.98 9.13
CA PHE A 203 4.99 -12.91 10.59
C PHE A 203 3.74 -13.55 11.22
N GLU A 204 3.83 -13.86 12.51
CA GLU A 204 2.77 -14.51 13.27
C GLU A 204 2.36 -13.63 14.44
N VAL A 205 1.05 -13.55 14.69
CA VAL A 205 0.48 -12.83 15.82
C VAL A 205 -0.18 -13.85 16.74
N ALA A 206 0.32 -13.96 17.96
CA ALA A 206 -0.18 -14.93 18.92
C ALA A 206 -1.58 -14.57 19.42
N ALA A 207 -2.38 -15.58 19.73
CA ALA A 207 -3.63 -15.40 20.46
C ALA A 207 -3.32 -14.90 21.89
N THR A 208 -3.96 -13.80 22.29
CA THR A 208 -3.89 -13.21 23.64
C THR A 208 -4.83 -13.90 24.61
#